data_AF-I1CKY7-F1
#
_entry.id   AF-I1CKY7-F1
#
_cell.length_a   1.000
_cell.length_b   1.000
_cell.length_c   1.000
_cell.angle_alpha   90.00
_cell.angle_beta   90.00
_cell.angle_gamma   90.00
#
_symmetry.space_group_name_H-M   'P 1'
#
loop_
_entity.id
_entity.type
_entity.pdbx_description
1 polymer ?
#
loop_
_entity_poly.entity_id
_entity_poly.type
_entity_poly.pdbx_seq_one_letter_code
_entity_poly.pdbx_strand_id
1 'polypeptide(L)'
;MDLKFFADLQQSLEEEAQRKEEIRTAVKELDKACRQLNAKLSQIHANPKGPVPSIDYSVAQEHIQVLAKLIPPHEFYRYNDLWSRTTQQAVYLVVFESYLENNGIVDNIIPKIESSLGGNDNLSRLAVNCVTVGDYDRPLLISKHVKDLSSGFQLLNLKNDAIRKRFDSIKYDVKKIEEVVYDITLRGLHNPNKRVLSDDDHQEVKNKKA
;
A
#
# COMPACT_ATOMS: atom_id res chain seq x y z
N MET A 1 -26.41 -47.41 -11.45
CA MET A 1 -25.75 -46.21 -10.90
C MET A 1 -25.27 -46.57 -9.52
N ASP A 2 -23.97 -46.41 -9.25
CA ASP A 2 -23.36 -46.84 -8.00
C ASP A 2 -23.66 -45.80 -6.90
N LEU A 3 -24.58 -46.13 -5.98
CA LEU A 3 -24.98 -45.20 -4.91
C LEU A 3 -23.83 -44.90 -3.94
N LYS A 4 -22.81 -45.76 -3.86
CA LYS A 4 -21.62 -45.54 -3.02
C LYS A 4 -20.78 -44.36 -3.52
N PHE A 5 -20.63 -44.21 -4.83
CA PHE A 5 -19.90 -43.08 -5.42
C PHE A 5 -20.50 -41.72 -5.02
N PHE A 6 -21.83 -41.60 -5.02
CA PHE A 6 -22.49 -40.37 -4.61
C PHE A 6 -22.38 -40.11 -3.11
N ALA A 7 -22.41 -41.15 -2.28
CA ALA A 7 -22.19 -41.04 -0.85
C ALA A 7 -20.76 -40.57 -0.53
N ASP A 8 -19.75 -41.17 -1.18
CA ASP A 8 -18.33 -40.80 -1.02
C ASP A 8 -18.07 -39.37 -1.52
N LEU A 9 -18.68 -38.99 -2.66
CA LEU A 9 -18.61 -37.63 -3.18
C LEU A 9 -19.23 -36.62 -2.21
N GLN A 10 -20.39 -36.95 -1.64
CA GLN A 10 -21.07 -36.10 -0.68
C GLN A 10 -20.24 -35.90 0.59
N GLN A 11 -19.63 -36.97 1.12
CA GLN A 11 -18.72 -36.87 2.26
C GLN A 11 -17.51 -35.97 1.92
N SER A 12 -16.90 -36.13 0.75
CA SER A 12 -15.77 -35.28 0.34
C SER A 12 -16.13 -33.79 0.23
N LEU A 13 -17.35 -33.49 -0.23
CA LEU A 13 -17.86 -32.12 -0.33
C LEU A 13 -18.16 -31.52 1.04
N GLU A 14 -18.68 -32.32 1.97
CA GLU A 14 -18.90 -31.91 3.36
C GLU A 14 -17.57 -31.60 4.06
N GLU A 15 -16.54 -32.45 3.89
CA GLU A 15 -15.20 -32.19 4.41
C GLU A 15 -14.55 -30.94 3.79
N GLU A 16 -14.75 -30.70 2.49
CA GLU A 16 -14.28 -29.49 1.83
C GLU A 16 -15.00 -28.24 2.35
N ALA A 17 -16.32 -28.32 2.55
CA ALA A 17 -17.12 -27.23 3.10
C ALA A 17 -16.70 -26.88 4.53
N GLN A 18 -16.49 -27.89 5.37
CA GLN A 18 -16.01 -27.75 6.74
C GLN A 18 -14.65 -27.03 6.77
N ARG A 19 -13.69 -27.47 5.95
CA ARG A 19 -12.37 -26.83 5.82
C ARG A 19 -12.47 -25.38 5.36
N LYS A 20 -13.33 -25.07 4.39
CA LYS A 20 -13.55 -23.68 3.95
C LYS A 20 -14.05 -22.80 5.09
N GLU A 21 -14.91 -23.31 5.95
CA GLU A 21 -15.44 -22.53 7.09
C GLU A 21 -14.38 -22.32 8.18
N GLU A 22 -13.54 -23.32 8.46
CA GLU A 22 -12.38 -23.19 9.35
C GLU A 22 -11.39 -22.15 8.84
N ILE A 23 -11.04 -22.21 7.54
CA ILE A 23 -10.17 -21.22 6.89
C ILE A 23 -10.78 -19.82 6.98
N ARG A 24 -12.08 -19.66 6.68
CA ARG A 24 -12.75 -18.34 6.80
C ARG A 24 -12.70 -17.80 8.22
N THR A 25 -12.85 -18.67 9.22
CA THR A 25 -12.79 -18.27 10.63
C THR A 25 -11.39 -17.79 11.00
N ALA A 26 -10.35 -18.53 10.61
CA ALA A 26 -8.96 -18.11 10.80
C ALA A 26 -8.63 -16.78 10.08
N VAL A 27 -9.13 -16.62 8.84
CA VAL A 27 -8.97 -15.38 8.07
C VAL A 27 -9.68 -14.20 8.73
N LYS A 28 -10.86 -14.38 9.34
CA LYS A 28 -11.57 -13.32 10.08
C LYS A 28 -10.75 -12.81 11.27
N GLU A 29 -10.11 -13.72 12.02
CA GLU A 29 -9.24 -13.33 13.13
C GLU A 29 -7.98 -12.61 12.64
N LEU A 30 -7.35 -13.11 11.57
CA LEU A 30 -6.22 -12.41 10.95
C LEU A 30 -6.60 -11.01 10.44
N ASP A 31 -7.76 -10.87 9.80
CA ASP A 31 -8.27 -9.58 9.31
C ASP A 31 -8.52 -8.60 10.46
N LYS A 32 -9.09 -9.08 11.58
CA LYS A 32 -9.28 -8.29 12.79
C LYS A 32 -7.94 -7.78 13.35
N ALA A 33 -6.92 -8.64 13.42
CA ALA A 33 -5.58 -8.24 13.82
C ALA A 33 -5.01 -7.19 12.84
N CYS A 34 -5.08 -7.44 11.53
CA CYS A 34 -4.60 -6.49 10.51
C CYS A 34 -5.30 -5.13 10.58
N ARG A 35 -6.61 -5.08 10.87
CA ARG A 35 -7.35 -3.82 11.06
C ARG A 35 -6.88 -3.05 12.28
N GLN A 36 -6.58 -3.73 13.39
CA GLN A 36 -6.04 -3.09 14.59
C GLN A 36 -4.64 -2.51 14.36
N LEU A 37 -3.77 -3.25 13.67
CA LEU A 37 -2.45 -2.79 13.28
C LEU A 37 -2.56 -1.57 12.35
N ASN A 38 -3.43 -1.64 11.34
CA ASN A 38 -3.67 -0.52 10.44
C ASN A 38 -4.22 0.72 11.17
N ALA A 39 -5.08 0.55 12.17
CA ALA A 39 -5.61 1.65 12.97
C ALA A 39 -4.52 2.34 13.80
N LYS A 40 -3.58 1.58 14.37
CA LYS A 40 -2.39 2.13 15.06
C LYS A 40 -1.50 2.87 14.07
N LEU A 41 -1.21 2.26 12.92
CA LEU A 41 -0.34 2.85 11.89
C LEU A 41 -0.95 4.12 11.26
N SER A 42 -2.28 4.16 11.14
CA SER A 42 -3.01 5.33 10.63
C SER A 42 -2.89 6.56 11.54
N GLN A 43 -2.49 6.42 12.81
CA GLN A 43 -2.25 7.56 13.70
C GLN A 43 -1.13 8.48 13.18
N ILE A 44 -0.22 7.96 12.36
CA ILE A 44 0.86 8.71 11.72
C ILE A 44 0.32 9.77 10.76
N HIS A 45 -0.86 9.54 10.16
CA HIS A 45 -1.51 10.56 9.35
C HIS A 45 -1.97 11.77 10.17
N ALA A 46 -2.27 11.61 11.46
CA ALA A 46 -2.67 12.71 12.33
C ALA A 46 -1.46 13.50 12.86
N ASN A 47 -0.32 12.85 13.08
CA ASN A 47 0.92 13.51 13.44
C ASN A 47 2.10 12.97 12.59
N PRO A 48 2.32 13.53 11.38
CA PRO A 48 3.39 13.10 10.49
C PRO A 48 4.80 13.29 11.10
N LYS A 49 4.98 14.23 12.04
CA LYS A 49 6.24 14.47 12.75
C LYS A 49 6.43 13.58 13.99
N GLY A 50 5.42 12.80 14.35
CA GLY A 50 5.48 11.90 15.51
C GLY A 50 6.42 10.71 15.26
N PRO A 51 6.86 10.04 16.34
CA PRO A 51 7.58 8.78 16.22
C PRO A 51 6.68 7.73 15.56
N VAL A 52 7.25 6.89 14.69
CA VAL A 52 6.55 5.72 14.16
C VAL A 52 6.15 4.84 15.36
N PRO A 53 4.86 4.54 15.55
CA PRO A 53 4.43 3.65 16.62
C PRO A 53 5.06 2.29 16.38
N SER A 54 5.73 1.74 17.39
CA SER A 54 6.23 0.36 17.33
C SER A 54 5.04 -0.59 17.27
N ILE A 55 4.93 -1.33 16.17
CA ILE A 55 3.86 -2.29 15.94
C ILE A 55 4.37 -3.70 16.23
N ASP A 56 3.64 -4.41 17.09
CA ASP A 56 3.89 -5.82 17.31
C ASP A 56 3.07 -6.68 16.32
N TYR A 57 3.77 -7.44 15.50
CA TYR A 57 3.19 -8.35 14.51
C TYR A 57 3.05 -9.79 15.02
N SER A 58 3.45 -10.07 16.27
CA SER A 58 3.39 -11.41 16.89
C SER A 58 2.02 -12.08 16.68
N VAL A 59 0.95 -11.35 16.98
CA VAL A 59 -0.44 -11.82 16.85
C VAL A 59 -0.80 -12.16 15.40
N ALA A 60 -0.40 -11.31 14.44
CA ALA A 60 -0.66 -11.58 13.03
C ALA A 60 0.15 -12.80 12.54
N GLN A 61 1.38 -12.97 13.02
CA GLN A 61 2.22 -14.11 12.71
C GLN A 61 1.65 -15.42 13.26
N GLU A 62 1.13 -15.41 14.49
CA GLU A 62 0.43 -16.56 15.08
C GLU A 62 -0.77 -16.98 14.24
N HIS A 63 -1.61 -16.03 13.84
CA HIS A 63 -2.77 -16.33 12.99
C HIS A 63 -2.37 -16.86 11.59
N ILE A 64 -1.28 -16.36 11.01
CA ILE A 64 -0.74 -16.90 9.75
C ILE A 64 -0.24 -18.34 9.94
N GLN A 65 0.43 -18.65 11.05
CA GLN A 65 0.86 -20.02 11.35
C GLN A 65 -0.32 -20.97 11.55
N VAL A 66 -1.39 -20.52 12.21
CA VAL A 66 -2.64 -21.30 12.35
C VAL A 66 -3.25 -21.55 10.97
N LEU A 67 -3.35 -20.52 10.13
CA LEU A 67 -3.87 -20.64 8.77
C LEU A 67 -3.02 -21.62 7.92
N ALA A 68 -1.70 -21.57 8.04
CA ALA A 68 -0.79 -22.46 7.32
C ALA A 68 -0.97 -23.93 7.70
N LYS A 69 -1.31 -24.23 8.96
CA LYS A 69 -1.59 -25.60 9.42
C LYS A 69 -2.92 -26.15 8.89
N LEU A 70 -3.88 -25.29 8.57
CA LEU A 70 -5.19 -25.67 8.04
C LEU A 70 -5.17 -26.02 6.55
N ILE A 71 -4.11 -25.62 5.82
CA ILE A 71 -4.01 -25.82 4.37
C ILE A 71 -3.21 -27.10 4.08
N PRO A 72 -3.81 -28.12 3.43
CA PRO A 72 -3.08 -29.33 3.07
C PRO A 72 -1.93 -29.07 2.10
N PRO A 73 -0.83 -29.86 2.19
CA PRO A 73 0.23 -29.81 1.19
C PRO A 73 -0.37 -30.11 -0.20
N HIS A 74 -0.02 -29.28 -1.19
CA HIS A 74 -0.53 -29.29 -2.58
C HIS A 74 -1.92 -28.68 -2.86
N GLU A 75 -2.64 -28.16 -1.85
CA GLU A 75 -3.93 -27.47 -2.07
C GLU A 75 -3.87 -25.94 -1.86
N PHE A 76 -2.67 -25.36 -1.89
CA PHE A 76 -2.45 -23.95 -1.62
C PHE A 76 -3.28 -23.02 -2.54
N TYR A 77 -3.22 -23.23 -3.85
CA TYR A 77 -3.94 -22.40 -4.83
C TYR A 77 -5.45 -22.65 -4.83
N ARG A 78 -5.92 -23.79 -4.31
CA ARG A 78 -7.35 -24.12 -4.23
C ARG A 78 -8.09 -23.20 -3.25
N TYR A 79 -7.43 -22.78 -2.17
CA TYR A 79 -8.02 -21.94 -1.13
C TYR A 79 -7.48 -20.50 -1.13
N ASN A 80 -6.61 -20.15 -2.09
CA ASN A 80 -5.92 -18.86 -2.14
C ASN A 80 -6.85 -17.65 -2.08
N ASP A 81 -8.00 -17.71 -2.77
CA ASP A 81 -8.95 -16.60 -2.79
C ASP A 81 -9.53 -16.26 -1.41
N LEU A 82 -9.53 -17.21 -0.47
CA LEU A 82 -10.05 -16.98 0.89
C LEU A 82 -9.13 -16.12 1.75
N TRP A 83 -7.81 -16.25 1.60
CA TRP A 83 -6.83 -15.59 2.47
C TRP A 83 -5.95 -14.56 1.76
N SER A 84 -5.85 -14.60 0.42
CA SER A 84 -4.99 -13.73 -0.39
C SER A 84 -5.12 -12.25 -0.05
N ARG A 85 -6.35 -11.74 0.07
CA ARG A 85 -6.61 -10.33 0.37
C ARG A 85 -6.08 -9.92 1.74
N THR A 86 -6.31 -10.75 2.76
CA THR A 86 -5.87 -10.47 4.13
C THR A 86 -4.36 -10.58 4.26
N THR A 87 -3.73 -11.56 3.59
CA THR A 87 -2.27 -11.68 3.55
C THR A 87 -1.62 -10.50 2.81
N GLN A 88 -2.19 -10.04 1.70
CA GLN A 88 -1.75 -8.82 1.01
C GLN A 88 -1.79 -7.61 1.93
N GLN A 89 -2.85 -7.46 2.73
CA GLN A 89 -2.96 -6.39 3.72
C GLN A 89 -1.89 -6.50 4.81
N ALA A 90 -1.60 -7.70 5.31
CA ALA A 90 -0.54 -7.90 6.29
C ALA A 90 0.85 -7.53 5.74
N VAL A 91 1.16 -7.98 4.51
CA VAL A 91 2.41 -7.62 3.83
C VAL A 91 2.51 -6.11 3.63
N TYR A 92 1.41 -5.48 3.23
CA TYR A 92 1.35 -4.03 3.06
C TYR A 92 1.69 -3.27 4.34
N LEU A 93 1.17 -3.70 5.49
CA LEU A 93 1.46 -3.05 6.77
C LEU A 93 2.96 -3.08 7.12
N VAL A 94 3.60 -4.23 6.91
CA VAL A 94 5.04 -4.41 7.14
C VAL A 94 5.86 -3.53 6.20
N VAL A 95 5.48 -3.46 4.92
CA VAL A 95 6.16 -2.60 3.95
C VAL A 95 5.96 -1.13 4.30
N PHE A 96 4.76 -0.74 4.73
CA PHE A 96 4.45 0.65 5.07
C PHE A 96 5.18 1.11 6.34
N GLU A 97 5.27 0.27 7.37
CA GLU A 97 6.10 0.57 8.56
C GLU A 97 7.58 0.72 8.18
N SER A 98 8.14 -0.24 7.44
CA SER A 98 9.54 -0.18 7.00
C SER A 98 9.84 1.07 6.16
N TYR A 99 8.87 1.54 5.36
CA TYR A 99 8.98 2.79 4.62
C TYR A 99 9.07 4.01 5.54
N LEU A 100 8.31 4.01 6.64
CA LEU A 100 8.25 5.11 7.60
C LEU A 100 9.48 5.17 8.50
N GLU A 101 10.05 4.03 8.87
CA GLU A 101 11.29 3.96 9.67
C GLU A 101 12.52 4.42 8.88
N ASN A 102 12.63 4.05 7.61
CA ASN A 102 13.83 4.29 6.80
C ASN A 102 13.79 5.57 5.96
N ASN A 103 12.83 6.46 6.21
CA ASN A 103 12.64 7.71 5.44
C ASN A 103 12.78 7.47 3.92
N GLY A 104 12.07 6.48 3.38
CA GLY A 104 11.98 6.22 1.94
C GLY A 104 13.18 5.55 1.27
N ILE A 105 14.21 5.11 1.99
CA ILE A 105 15.21 4.17 1.45
C ILE A 105 14.85 2.78 1.94
N VAL A 106 14.14 2.04 1.11
CA VAL A 106 13.95 0.61 1.37
C VAL A 106 14.83 -0.11 0.35
N ASP A 107 16.11 -0.29 0.71
CA ASP A 107 17.00 -1.15 -0.06
C ASP A 107 16.47 -2.59 0.06
N ASN A 108 16.24 -3.24 -1.10
CA ASN A 108 15.71 -4.60 -1.26
C ASN A 108 14.18 -4.81 -1.21
N ILE A 109 13.38 -3.97 -1.89
CA ILE A 109 11.93 -4.25 -2.07
C ILE A 109 11.55 -5.01 -3.35
N ILE A 110 12.44 -5.21 -4.32
CA ILE A 110 12.04 -5.85 -5.60
C ILE A 110 11.41 -7.25 -5.39
N PRO A 111 11.89 -8.11 -4.47
CA PRO A 111 11.20 -9.37 -4.16
C PRO A 111 9.95 -9.21 -3.27
N LYS A 112 9.76 -8.05 -2.64
CA LYS A 112 8.74 -7.80 -1.59
C LYS A 112 7.56 -6.96 -2.12
N ILE A 113 7.76 -6.19 -3.20
CA ILE A 113 6.73 -5.44 -3.95
C ILE A 113 5.86 -6.35 -4.81
N GLU A 114 6.41 -7.43 -5.40
CA GLU A 114 5.63 -8.33 -6.26
C GLU A 114 4.42 -8.95 -5.53
N SER A 115 4.44 -8.98 -4.19
CA SER A 115 3.34 -9.47 -3.35
C SER A 115 2.46 -8.38 -2.70
N SER A 116 2.83 -7.09 -2.77
CA SER A 116 2.21 -6.00 -1.98
C SER A 116 1.43 -4.97 -2.82
N LEU A 117 0.77 -5.43 -3.89
CA LEU A 117 -0.08 -4.58 -4.71
C LEU A 117 -1.45 -4.34 -4.05
N GLY A 118 -1.48 -3.50 -3.00
CA GLY A 118 -2.72 -3.30 -2.23
C GLY A 118 -2.90 -2.04 -1.40
N GLY A 119 -1.94 -1.10 -1.27
CA GLY A 119 -2.11 0.01 -0.30
C GLY A 119 -1.45 1.35 -0.64
N ASN A 120 -1.60 1.86 -1.87
CA ASN A 120 -1.02 3.16 -2.23
C ASN A 120 -1.84 4.39 -1.74
N ASP A 121 -3.11 4.22 -1.38
CA ASP A 121 -3.98 5.31 -0.89
C ASP A 121 -3.43 6.06 0.32
N ASN A 122 -2.67 5.37 1.19
CA ASN A 122 -2.12 6.00 2.39
C ASN A 122 -0.91 6.90 2.06
N LEU A 123 -0.16 6.65 0.99
CA LEU A 123 0.98 7.49 0.61
C LEU A 123 0.51 8.85 0.09
N SER A 124 -0.54 8.87 -0.74
CA SER A 124 -1.12 10.11 -1.24
C SER A 124 -1.77 10.93 -0.11
N ARG A 125 -2.40 10.26 0.86
CA ARG A 125 -2.93 10.90 2.07
C ARG A 125 -1.83 11.41 3.01
N LEU A 126 -0.75 10.66 3.18
CA LEU A 126 0.41 11.05 3.98
C LEU A 126 1.06 12.31 3.39
N ALA A 127 1.26 12.36 2.07
CA ALA A 127 1.82 13.54 1.40
C ALA A 127 1.02 14.81 1.68
N VAL A 128 -0.32 14.76 1.59
CA VAL A 128 -1.20 15.90 1.91
C VAL A 128 -1.07 16.30 3.38
N ASN A 129 -1.06 15.33 4.29
CA ASN A 129 -0.99 15.62 5.73
C ASN A 129 0.38 16.17 6.16
N CYS A 130 1.48 15.74 5.54
CA CYS A 130 2.82 16.30 5.76
C CYS A 130 2.85 17.81 5.43
N VAL A 131 2.25 18.21 4.31
CA VAL A 131 2.15 19.62 3.90
C VAL A 131 1.38 20.46 4.92
N THR A 132 0.27 19.93 5.45
CA THR A 132 -0.53 20.59 6.49
C THR A 132 0.26 20.82 7.79
N VAL A 133 1.22 19.94 8.09
CA VAL A 133 2.07 20.01 9.29
C VAL A 133 3.39 20.78 9.05
N GLY A 134 3.54 21.35 7.85
CA GLY A 134 4.69 22.16 7.45
C GLY A 134 5.97 21.33 7.27
N ASP A 135 5.84 20.06 6.90
CA ASP A 135 6.94 19.22 6.41
C ASP A 135 6.85 19.14 4.88
N TYR A 136 7.73 19.88 4.21
CA TYR A 136 7.74 20.03 2.75
C TYR A 136 8.76 19.10 2.07
N ASP A 137 9.62 18.43 2.83
CA ASP A 137 10.66 17.55 2.31
C ASP A 137 10.14 16.12 2.10
N ARG A 138 9.29 15.63 3.00
CA ARG A 138 8.67 14.29 2.87
C ARG A 138 7.81 14.11 1.62
N PRO A 139 6.96 15.07 1.21
CA PRO A 139 6.18 14.94 -0.04
C PRO A 139 7.06 14.79 -1.29
N LEU A 140 8.24 15.42 -1.32
CA LEU A 140 9.19 15.31 -2.44
C LEU A 140 9.81 13.91 -2.52
N LEU A 141 10.18 13.36 -1.38
CA LEU A 141 10.68 12.00 -1.25
C LEU A 141 9.60 10.97 -1.65
N ILE A 142 8.35 11.15 -1.18
CA ILE A 142 7.21 10.31 -1.56
C ILE A 142 7.01 10.36 -3.08
N SER A 143 7.07 11.55 -3.70
CA SER A 143 6.92 11.71 -5.14
C SER A 143 7.98 10.96 -5.94
N LYS A 144 9.25 11.03 -5.52
CA LYS A 144 10.34 10.28 -6.16
C LYS A 144 10.08 8.77 -6.10
N HIS A 145 9.74 8.26 -4.92
CA HIS A 145 9.50 6.83 -4.72
C HIS A 145 8.33 6.31 -5.56
N VAL A 146 7.21 7.05 -5.62
CA VAL A 146 6.02 6.68 -6.39
C VAL A 146 6.29 6.72 -7.91
N LYS A 147 7.18 7.62 -8.37
CA LYS A 147 7.63 7.65 -9.77
C LYS A 147 8.51 6.46 -10.12
N ASP A 148 9.47 6.12 -9.26
CA ASP A 148 10.32 4.95 -9.44
C ASP A 148 9.48 3.66 -9.53
N LEU A 149 8.48 3.52 -8.64
CA LEU A 149 7.52 2.43 -8.65
C LEU A 149 6.72 2.37 -9.97
N SER A 150 6.16 3.51 -10.40
CA SER A 150 5.39 3.59 -11.65
C SER A 150 6.23 3.21 -12.87
N SER A 151 7.48 3.67 -12.92
CA SER A 151 8.41 3.33 -14.01
C SER A 151 8.76 1.84 -14.02
N GLY A 152 8.96 1.22 -12.86
CA GLY A 152 9.20 -0.22 -12.74
C GLY A 152 8.02 -1.05 -13.25
N PHE A 153 6.78 -0.65 -12.93
CA PHE A 153 5.59 -1.31 -13.45
C PHE A 153 5.35 -1.09 -14.95
N GLN A 154 5.80 0.04 -15.52
CA GLN A 154 5.75 0.25 -16.97
C GLN A 154 6.66 -0.71 -17.76
N LEU A 155 7.74 -1.20 -17.13
CA LEU A 155 8.60 -2.23 -17.73
C LEU A 155 7.94 -3.61 -17.75
N LEU A 156 6.98 -3.85 -16.85
CA LEU A 156 6.26 -5.12 -16.77
C LEU A 156 5.13 -5.13 -17.79
N ASN A 157 5.17 -6.06 -18.75
CA ASN A 157 4.09 -6.26 -19.71
C ASN A 157 2.91 -7.00 -19.06
N LEU A 158 2.11 -6.27 -18.28
CA LEU A 158 0.96 -6.81 -17.58
C LEU A 158 -0.21 -7.06 -18.55
N LYS A 159 -0.62 -8.33 -18.65
CA LYS A 159 -1.88 -8.71 -19.31
C LYS A 159 -3.07 -8.07 -18.59
N ASN A 160 -4.22 -7.93 -19.28
CA ASN A 160 -5.46 -7.32 -18.76
C ASN A 160 -6.06 -8.12 -17.60
N ASP A 161 -5.47 -8.00 -16.42
CA ASP A 161 -5.82 -8.72 -15.20
C ASP A 161 -6.04 -7.73 -14.03
N ALA A 162 -6.45 -8.23 -12.86
CA ALA A 162 -6.66 -7.47 -11.64
C ALA A 162 -5.44 -6.61 -11.24
N ILE A 163 -4.24 -7.09 -11.53
CA ILE A 163 -2.97 -6.38 -11.30
C ILE A 163 -2.91 -5.11 -12.18
N ARG A 164 -3.30 -5.20 -13.44
CA ARG A 164 -3.33 -4.04 -14.35
C ARG A 164 -4.34 -2.99 -13.91
N LYS A 165 -5.53 -3.41 -13.48
CA LYS A 165 -6.55 -2.50 -12.92
C LYS A 165 -6.04 -1.77 -11.67
N ARG A 166 -5.29 -2.46 -10.81
CA ARG A 166 -4.63 -1.86 -9.64
C ARG A 166 -3.47 -0.94 -10.04
N PHE A 167 -2.74 -1.25 -11.10
CA PHE A 167 -1.74 -0.32 -11.62
C PHE A 167 -2.38 0.95 -12.21
N ASP A 168 -3.50 0.83 -12.91
CA ASP A 168 -4.22 1.99 -13.45
C ASP A 168 -4.69 2.94 -12.34
N SER A 169 -5.01 2.43 -11.13
CA SER A 169 -5.33 3.30 -9.99
C SER A 169 -4.11 4.08 -9.47
N ILE A 170 -2.90 3.51 -9.52
CA ILE A 170 -1.65 4.17 -9.10
C ILE A 170 -1.41 5.45 -9.91
N LYS A 171 -1.80 5.49 -11.19
CA LYS A 171 -1.68 6.68 -12.02
C LYS A 171 -2.38 7.90 -11.41
N TYR A 172 -3.52 7.70 -10.75
CA TYR A 172 -4.26 8.78 -10.10
C TYR A 172 -3.57 9.25 -8.82
N ASP A 173 -3.02 8.33 -8.03
CA ASP A 173 -2.22 8.66 -6.84
C ASP A 173 -0.95 9.45 -7.20
N VAL A 174 -0.25 9.03 -8.26
CA VAL A 174 0.94 9.74 -8.79
C VAL A 174 0.56 11.18 -9.12
N LYS A 175 -0.51 11.38 -9.90
CA LYS A 175 -0.97 12.71 -10.29
C LYS A 175 -1.29 13.58 -9.07
N LYS A 176 -1.98 13.03 -8.08
CA LYS A 176 -2.33 13.76 -6.84
C LYS A 176 -1.10 14.17 -6.04
N ILE A 177 -0.10 13.31 -5.94
CA ILE A 177 1.16 13.62 -5.24
C ILE A 177 1.97 14.67 -6.03
N GLU A 178 1.95 14.61 -7.36
CA GLU A 178 2.59 15.63 -8.21
C GLU A 178 1.95 17.00 -8.07
N GLU A 179 0.62 17.08 -7.99
CA GLU A 179 -0.10 18.34 -7.72
C GLU A 179 0.33 18.93 -6.38
N VAL A 180 0.46 18.11 -5.33
CA VAL A 180 0.96 18.54 -4.02
C VAL A 180 2.40 19.06 -4.09
N VAL A 181 3.28 18.34 -4.79
CA VAL A 181 4.68 18.79 -4.97
C VAL A 181 4.76 20.07 -5.79
N TYR A 182 3.97 20.19 -6.86
CA TYR A 182 3.90 21.40 -7.67
C TYR A 182 3.52 22.61 -6.80
N ASP A 183 2.52 22.45 -5.95
CA ASP A 183 2.06 23.46 -4.99
C ASP A 183 3.13 23.89 -3.97
N ILE A 184 3.96 22.95 -3.50
CA ILE A 184 5.11 23.23 -2.61
C ILE A 184 6.18 24.03 -3.37
N THR A 185 6.45 23.62 -4.60
CA THR A 185 7.52 24.18 -5.44
C THR A 185 7.17 25.60 -5.91
N LEU A 186 5.92 25.82 -6.30
CA LEU A 186 5.40 27.13 -6.71
C LEU A 186 5.45 28.15 -5.55
N ARG A 187 5.17 27.70 -4.33
CA ARG A 187 5.21 28.54 -3.12
C ARG A 187 6.62 28.69 -2.52
N GLY A 188 7.63 28.04 -3.09
CA GLY A 188 9.02 28.11 -2.63
C GLY A 188 9.27 27.50 -1.24
N LEU A 189 8.37 26.64 -0.75
CA LEU A 189 8.37 26.15 0.63
C LEU A 189 9.49 25.13 0.93
N HIS A 190 10.12 24.59 -0.12
CA HIS A 190 11.25 23.68 -0.03
C HIS A 190 12.63 24.40 -0.01
N ASN A 191 12.65 25.74 -0.03
CA ASN A 191 13.92 26.47 0.01
C ASN A 191 13.83 27.71 0.92
N PRO A 192 14.44 27.69 2.13
CA PRO A 192 14.48 28.87 2.98
C PRO A 192 15.27 30.04 2.37
N ASN A 193 16.03 29.81 1.28
CA ASN A 193 16.87 30.81 0.61
C ASN A 193 16.33 31.37 -0.71
N LYS A 194 15.05 31.15 -1.04
CA LYS A 194 14.38 31.83 -2.16
C LYS A 194 13.18 32.66 -1.68
N ARG A 195 13.40 33.46 -0.62
CA ARG A 195 12.56 34.64 -0.42
C ARG A 195 13.06 35.73 -1.36
N VAL A 196 12.10 36.38 -2.01
CA VAL A 196 12.22 37.45 -3.02
C VAL A 196 12.37 36.93 -4.45
N LEU A 197 11.26 36.47 -5.02
CA LEU A 197 10.84 37.01 -6.31
C LEU A 197 9.79 38.07 -5.97
N SER A 198 10.24 39.31 -6.02
CA SER A 198 9.43 40.52 -5.90
C SER A 198 8.32 40.51 -6.95
N ASP A 199 7.17 41.06 -6.58
CA ASP A 199 6.00 41.28 -7.43
C ASP A 199 6.24 42.30 -8.59
N ASP A 200 7.48 42.56 -9.00
CA ASP A 200 7.84 43.65 -9.92
C ASP A 200 8.11 43.21 -11.38
N ASP A 201 8.18 41.92 -11.70
CA ASP A 201 8.52 41.47 -13.07
C ASP A 201 7.33 41.47 -14.06
N HIS A 202 6.15 41.94 -13.65
CA HIS A 202 4.99 42.06 -14.55
C HIS A 202 4.90 43.39 -15.32
N GLN A 203 5.82 44.33 -15.15
CA GLN A 203 5.77 45.63 -15.85
C GLN A 203 6.85 45.87 -16.92
N GLU A 204 7.98 45.16 -16.94
CA GLU A 204 9.03 45.44 -17.94
C GLU A 204 8.82 44.79 -19.33
N VAL A 205 7.93 43.81 -19.48
CA VAL A 205 7.70 43.16 -20.80
C VAL A 205 6.79 44.00 -21.71
N LYS A 206 6.08 45.03 -21.19
CA LYS A 206 5.18 45.87 -22.00
C LYS A 206 5.82 47.11 -22.62
N ASN A 207 7.02 47.54 -22.20
CA ASN A 207 7.64 48.77 -22.71
C ASN A 207 8.80 48.57 -23.71
N LYS A 208 9.03 47.36 -24.23
CA LYS A 208 9.97 47.10 -25.35
C LYS A 208 9.28 46.83 -26.70
N LYS A 209 7.99 47.11 -26.80
CA LYS A 209 7.25 47.12 -28.07
C LYS A 209 6.40 48.40 -28.19
N ALA A 210 7.08 49.53 -28.32
CA ALA A 210 6.56 50.76 -28.93
C ALA A 210 7.75 51.55 -29.48
#